data_AF-A0A8S3CTJ6-F1
#
_entry.id   AF-A0A8S3CTJ6-F1
#
_cell.length_a   1.000
_cell.length_b   1.000
_cell.length_c   1.000
_cell.angle_alpha   90.00
_cell.angle_beta   90.00
_cell.angle_gamma   90.00
#
_symmetry.space_group_name_H-M   'P 1'
#
loop_
_entity.id
_entity.type
_entity.pdbx_description
1 polymer ?
#
loop_
_entity_poly.entity_id
_entity_poly.type
_entity_poly.pdbx_seq_one_letter_code
_entity_poly.pdbx_strand_id
1 'polypeptide(L)'
;VLIPQQHSYSSFIIVRGSIPIFWHQPRFQVATHRINISRSEALSYKAFFEHFKHLYRQYGRLLVINLVERRDHEKRIGNEYKSLFDLLVKTSRQTQNSQQSSMNHLNERDFIWFDYHEQSRTIKNFSAEQFVQKLFIENVQYPIKERLHQQGFFTWMNGSKYSTQKGVFRMNCIDCLDRTNNVQLAIGSNVLSMQLQALRKQCNSYYILDGLRGIWVKNGDHISRIYTGTGALGQKSK
;
A
#
# COMPACT_ATOMS: atom_id res chain seq x y z
N VAL A 1 -7.90 19.25 15.98
CA VAL A 1 -8.80 19.44 14.81
C VAL A 1 -10.18 19.77 15.35
N LEU A 2 -10.68 20.99 15.14
CA LEU A 2 -12.06 21.34 15.48
C LEU A 2 -12.94 20.81 14.34
N ILE A 3 -13.66 19.71 14.59
CA ILE A 3 -14.54 19.10 13.59
C ILE A 3 -15.96 19.62 13.85
N PRO A 4 -16.61 20.30 12.89
CA PRO A 4 -17.98 20.80 13.04
C PRO A 4 -18.96 19.71 13.48
N GLN A 5 -19.88 20.03 14.39
CA GLN A 5 -20.81 19.05 14.97
C GLN A 5 -21.87 18.53 13.97
N GLN A 6 -22.21 19.32 12.96
CA GLN A 6 -23.35 19.05 12.05
C GLN A 6 -23.00 18.17 10.84
N HIS A 7 -21.73 17.78 10.68
CA HIS A 7 -21.27 17.03 9.53
C HIS A 7 -20.63 15.71 9.92
N SER A 8 -20.80 14.74 9.03
CA SER A 8 -20.13 13.44 9.12
C SER A 8 -18.85 13.47 8.29
N TYR A 9 -17.75 13.04 8.88
CA TYR A 9 -16.46 12.98 8.22
C TYR A 9 -15.90 11.56 8.27
N SER A 10 -15.17 11.20 7.23
CA SER A 10 -14.44 9.95 7.17
C SER A 10 -13.09 10.14 6.50
N SER A 11 -12.10 9.36 6.91
CA SER A 11 -10.76 9.40 6.33
C SER A 11 -10.13 8.02 6.36
N PHE A 12 -9.35 7.72 5.33
CA PHE A 12 -8.56 6.51 5.24
C PHE A 12 -7.19 6.83 4.63
N ILE A 13 -6.15 6.29 5.24
CA ILE A 13 -4.76 6.58 4.88
C ILE A 13 -4.12 5.32 4.31
N ILE A 14 -3.42 5.50 3.19
CA ILE A 14 -2.53 4.51 2.57
C ILE A 14 -1.13 5.13 2.51
N VAL A 15 -0.11 4.36 2.84
CA VAL A 15 1.29 4.81 2.77
C VAL A 15 1.94 4.24 1.51
N ARG A 16 2.60 5.09 0.73
CA ARG A 16 3.47 4.67 -0.38
C ARG A 16 4.89 5.13 -0.12
N GLY A 17 5.87 4.27 -0.38
CA GLY A 17 7.27 4.64 -0.27
C GLY A 17 8.19 3.67 -1.00
N SER A 18 9.47 4.04 -1.09
CA SER A 18 10.50 3.15 -1.60
C SER A 18 10.68 1.91 -0.71
N ILE A 19 11.31 0.87 -1.25
CA ILE A 19 11.79 -0.28 -0.48
C ILE A 19 12.85 0.24 0.50
N PRO A 20 12.71 0.01 1.83
CA PRO A 20 13.52 0.71 2.84
C PRO A 20 14.84 -0.03 3.07
N ILE A 21 15.58 -0.22 1.98
CA ILE A 21 16.88 -0.90 1.91
C ILE A 21 17.86 0.08 1.28
N PHE A 22 19.16 -0.07 1.54
CA PHE A 22 20.16 0.70 0.82
C PHE A 22 20.34 0.13 -0.58
N TRP A 23 19.67 0.73 -1.56
CA TRP A 23 19.79 0.35 -2.96
C TRP A 23 19.88 1.58 -3.86
N HIS A 24 20.42 1.38 -5.05
CA HIS A 24 20.44 2.40 -6.10
C HIS A 24 20.34 1.74 -7.48
N GLN A 25 19.85 2.52 -8.43
CA GLN A 25 19.74 2.15 -9.84
C GLN A 25 20.50 3.21 -10.65
N PRO A 26 21.59 2.86 -11.35
CA PRO A 26 22.36 3.81 -12.14
C PRO A 26 21.50 4.38 -13.28
N ARG A 27 21.38 5.71 -13.37
CA ARG A 27 20.54 6.39 -14.39
C ARG A 27 21.09 6.33 -15.82
N PHE A 28 22.33 5.88 -16.02
CA PHE A 28 23.07 6.02 -17.29
C PHE A 28 23.32 4.71 -18.06
N GLN A 29 22.77 3.56 -17.64
CA GLN A 29 22.93 2.30 -18.37
C GLN A 29 21.62 1.86 -19.03
N VAL A 30 21.46 2.26 -20.29
CA VAL A 30 20.28 1.99 -21.16
C VAL A 30 20.02 0.49 -21.38
N ALA A 31 21.00 -0.37 -21.13
CA ALA A 31 20.90 -1.81 -21.42
C ALA A 31 20.56 -2.69 -20.22
N THR A 32 20.82 -2.25 -18.98
CA THR A 32 20.53 -3.08 -17.81
C THR A 32 20.04 -2.22 -16.65
N HIS A 33 18.75 -2.31 -16.33
CA HIS A 33 18.12 -1.73 -15.13
C HIS A 33 18.65 -2.39 -13.84
N ARG A 34 19.96 -2.56 -13.69
CA ARG A 34 20.57 -3.31 -12.56
C ARG A 34 20.33 -2.57 -11.26
N ILE A 35 19.63 -3.23 -10.36
CA ILE A 35 19.45 -2.79 -8.98
C ILE A 35 20.64 -3.26 -8.16
N ASN A 36 21.34 -2.31 -7.55
CA ASN A 36 22.50 -2.56 -6.71
C ASN A 36 22.17 -2.30 -5.24
N ILE A 37 22.22 -3.36 -4.43
CA ILE A 37 22.16 -3.26 -2.97
C ILE A 37 23.53 -2.78 -2.48
N SER A 38 23.59 -1.62 -1.83
CA SER A 38 24.83 -0.87 -1.60
C SER A 38 25.43 -1.07 -0.21
N ARG A 39 24.75 -1.77 0.70
CA ARG A 39 25.19 -2.02 2.08
C ARG A 39 24.96 -3.47 2.47
N SER A 40 25.70 -3.93 3.50
CA SER A 40 25.53 -5.26 4.08
C SER A 40 24.14 -5.44 4.70
N GLU A 41 23.71 -6.69 4.84
CA GLU A 41 22.44 -7.05 5.48
C GLU A 41 22.31 -6.44 6.88
N ALA A 42 23.36 -6.51 7.70
CA ALA A 42 23.35 -5.96 9.07
C ALA A 42 23.10 -4.45 9.12
N LEU A 43 23.75 -3.67 8.23
CA LEU A 43 23.53 -2.22 8.16
C LEU A 43 22.15 -1.89 7.60
N SER A 44 21.73 -2.60 6.56
CA SER A 44 20.38 -2.48 5.99
C SER A 44 19.31 -2.78 7.03
N TYR A 45 19.48 -3.84 7.82
CA TYR A 45 18.55 -4.24 8.85
C TYR A 45 18.39 -3.19 9.95
N LYS A 46 19.48 -2.54 10.39
CA LYS A 46 19.41 -1.47 11.40
C LYS A 46 18.53 -0.31 10.93
N ALA A 47 18.72 0.16 9.70
CA ALA A 47 17.89 1.22 9.12
C ALA A 47 16.45 0.75 8.87
N PHE A 48 16.29 -0.48 8.38
CA PHE A 48 15.00 -1.13 8.16
C PHE A 48 14.16 -1.20 9.44
N PHE A 49 14.78 -1.63 10.54
CA PHE A 49 14.14 -1.73 11.86
C PHE A 49 13.63 -0.38 12.33
N GLU A 50 14.47 0.66 12.31
CA GLU A 50 14.06 2.00 12.75
C GLU A 50 12.99 2.61 11.83
N HIS A 51 13.05 2.34 10.51
CA HIS A 51 12.00 2.74 9.57
C HIS A 51 10.63 2.11 9.92
N PHE A 52 10.59 0.79 10.12
CA PHE A 52 9.35 0.09 10.45
C PHE A 52 8.84 0.42 11.86
N LYS A 53 9.73 0.58 12.83
CA LYS A 53 9.41 1.06 14.17
C LYS A 53 8.77 2.44 14.14
N HIS A 54 9.30 3.36 13.34
CA HIS A 54 8.70 4.68 13.13
C HIS A 54 7.30 4.56 12.51
N LEU A 55 7.15 3.80 11.42
CA LEU A 55 5.86 3.60 10.79
C LEU A 55 4.82 2.97 11.73
N TYR A 56 5.22 1.97 12.52
CA TYR A 56 4.33 1.29 13.45
C TYR A 56 3.90 2.21 14.59
N ARG A 57 4.80 3.07 15.09
CA ARG A 57 4.47 4.11 16.09
C ARG A 57 3.48 5.14 15.56
N GLN A 58 3.60 5.54 14.29
CA GLN A 58 2.74 6.56 13.69
C GLN A 58 1.37 6.02 13.28
N TYR A 59 1.34 4.82 12.68
CA TYR A 59 0.16 4.32 11.98
C TYR A 59 -0.43 3.05 12.61
N GLY A 60 0.24 2.43 13.57
CA GLY A 60 -0.15 1.14 14.14
C GLY A 60 0.21 -0.02 13.21
N ARG A 61 -0.71 -0.97 13.06
CA ARG A 61 -0.45 -2.22 12.32
C ARG A 61 -0.14 -1.94 10.85
N LEU A 62 0.89 -2.58 10.30
CA LEU A 62 1.27 -2.41 8.90
C LEU A 62 0.89 -3.65 8.10
N LEU A 63 0.33 -3.48 6.91
CA LEU A 63 0.29 -4.50 5.87
C LEU A 63 1.15 -4.05 4.71
N VAL A 64 2.27 -4.72 4.47
CA VAL A 64 3.18 -4.42 3.37
C VAL A 64 2.67 -5.07 2.09
N ILE A 65 2.55 -4.29 1.02
CA ILE A 65 2.21 -4.72 -0.33
C ILE A 65 3.38 -4.40 -1.25
N ASN A 66 4.15 -5.42 -1.57
CA ASN A 66 5.27 -5.34 -2.50
C ASN A 66 4.79 -5.73 -3.91
N LEU A 67 4.75 -4.77 -4.83
CA LEU A 67 4.30 -4.96 -6.22
C LEU A 67 5.44 -5.24 -7.21
N VAL A 68 6.64 -5.47 -6.69
CA VAL A 68 7.87 -5.72 -7.45
C VAL A 68 7.76 -7.04 -8.21
N GLU A 69 8.31 -7.09 -9.41
CA GLU A 69 8.33 -8.29 -10.24
C GLU A 69 9.21 -9.37 -9.62
N ARG A 70 8.78 -10.63 -9.73
CA ARG A 70 9.52 -11.81 -9.26
C ARG A 70 10.52 -12.32 -10.29
N ARG A 71 10.86 -11.48 -11.27
CA ARG A 71 11.77 -11.77 -12.38
C ARG A 71 12.92 -10.76 -12.41
N ASP A 72 13.97 -11.14 -13.13
CA ASP A 72 15.10 -10.29 -13.45
C ASP A 72 15.75 -9.59 -12.23
N HIS A 73 16.06 -8.30 -12.39
CA HIS A 73 16.76 -7.46 -11.42
C HIS A 73 15.88 -7.06 -10.24
N GLU A 74 14.56 -6.93 -10.45
CA GLU A 74 13.57 -6.64 -9.42
C GLU A 74 13.43 -7.79 -8.41
N LYS A 75 13.57 -9.05 -8.84
CA LYS A 75 13.51 -10.20 -7.93
C LYS A 75 14.53 -10.11 -6.79
N ARG A 76 15.74 -9.64 -7.06
CA ARG A 76 16.83 -9.56 -6.07
C ARG A 76 16.45 -8.65 -4.91
N ILE A 77 15.95 -7.45 -5.19
CA ILE A 77 15.57 -6.51 -4.13
C ILE A 77 14.28 -6.93 -3.42
N GLY A 78 13.35 -7.60 -4.12
CA GLY A 78 12.15 -8.15 -3.52
C GLY A 78 12.47 -9.25 -2.52
N ASN A 79 13.44 -10.12 -2.85
CA ASN A 79 13.94 -11.16 -1.96
C ASN A 79 14.62 -10.55 -0.72
N GLU A 80 15.50 -9.56 -0.91
CA GLU A 80 16.15 -8.86 0.21
C GLU A 80 15.11 -8.22 1.13
N TYR A 81 14.10 -7.57 0.55
CA TYR A 81 13.02 -6.95 1.31
C TYR A 81 12.25 -7.97 2.14
N LYS A 82 11.89 -9.11 1.53
CA LYS A 82 11.22 -10.19 2.23
C LYS A 82 12.10 -10.77 3.36
N SER A 83 13.39 -10.99 3.09
CA SER A 83 14.34 -11.50 4.09
C SER A 83 14.44 -10.59 5.32
N LEU A 84 14.63 -9.28 5.10
CA LEU A 84 14.70 -8.31 6.20
C LEU A 84 13.37 -8.17 6.95
N PHE A 85 12.23 -8.28 6.26
CA PHE A 85 10.93 -8.30 6.91
C PHE A 85 10.75 -9.55 7.79
N ASP A 86 11.19 -10.73 7.33
CA ASP A 86 11.13 -11.94 8.12
C ASP A 86 12.05 -11.87 9.34
N LEU A 87 13.24 -11.27 9.19
CA LEU A 87 14.14 -10.98 10.30
C LEU A 87 13.52 -9.96 11.29
N LEU A 88 12.78 -8.97 10.80
CA LEU A 88 12.03 -8.02 11.63
C LEU A 88 10.96 -8.72 12.46
N VAL A 89 10.17 -9.61 11.84
CA VAL A 89 9.14 -10.40 12.54
C VAL A 89 9.78 -11.27 13.63
N LYS A 90 10.86 -11.99 13.31
CA LYS A 90 11.58 -12.84 14.26
C LYS A 90 12.10 -12.04 15.47
N THR A 91 12.77 -10.92 15.21
CA THR A 91 13.34 -10.05 16.26
C THR A 91 12.26 -9.39 17.12
N SER A 92 11.13 -8.99 16.49
CA SER A 92 10.00 -8.41 17.20
C SER A 92 9.33 -9.40 18.16
N ARG A 93 9.31 -10.70 17.82
CA ARG A 93 8.83 -11.78 18.70
C ARG A 93 9.75 -12.04 19.88
N GLN A 94 11.06 -12.12 19.65
CA GLN A 94 12.05 -12.33 20.71
C GLN A 94 12.00 -11.21 21.76
N THR A 95 11.78 -9.98 21.31
CA THR A 95 11.70 -8.80 22.18
C THR A 95 10.39 -8.71 22.96
N GLN A 96 9.34 -9.49 22.63
CA GLN A 96 8.06 -9.44 23.38
C GLN A 96 8.20 -9.90 24.84
N ASN A 97 9.19 -10.73 25.13
CA ASN A 97 9.48 -11.16 26.51
C ASN A 97 10.09 -10.04 27.37
N SER A 98 10.48 -8.92 26.75
CA SER A 98 10.91 -7.69 27.42
C SER A 98 9.80 -6.65 27.25
N GLN A 99 9.43 -5.90 28.30
CA GLN A 99 8.31 -4.94 28.32
C GLN A 99 8.42 -3.75 27.32
N GLN A 100 9.26 -3.84 26.29
CA GLN A 100 9.67 -2.74 25.42
C GLN A 100 9.49 -3.05 23.91
N SER A 101 8.72 -4.07 23.54
CA SER A 101 8.49 -4.34 22.12
C SER A 101 7.50 -3.34 21.52
N SER A 102 7.98 -2.64 20.48
CA SER A 102 7.26 -1.54 19.81
C SER A 102 6.32 -2.01 18.70
N MET A 103 6.30 -3.31 18.36
CA MET A 103 5.64 -3.88 17.17
C MET A 103 4.89 -5.20 17.48
N ASN A 104 4.05 -5.20 18.52
CA ASN A 104 3.54 -6.41 19.18
C ASN A 104 2.58 -7.33 18.39
N HIS A 105 2.28 -7.03 17.13
CA HIS A 105 1.36 -7.85 16.31
C HIS A 105 1.85 -8.09 14.88
N LEU A 106 3.09 -7.72 14.56
CA LEU A 106 3.66 -7.97 13.25
C LEU A 106 3.92 -9.47 13.06
N ASN A 107 3.49 -10.02 11.93
CA ASN A 107 3.69 -11.42 11.58
C ASN A 107 3.97 -11.59 10.08
N GLU A 108 4.26 -12.82 9.66
CA GLU A 108 4.65 -13.14 8.29
C GLU A 108 3.55 -12.85 7.26
N ARG A 109 2.26 -12.89 7.66
CA ARG A 109 1.11 -12.54 6.80
C ARG A 109 0.94 -11.04 6.62
N ASP A 110 1.70 -10.22 7.34
CA ASP A 110 1.72 -8.76 7.17
C ASP A 110 2.66 -8.30 6.03
N PHE A 111 3.16 -9.23 5.22
CA PHE A 111 3.89 -8.97 3.99
C PHE A 111 3.30 -9.76 2.82
N ILE A 112 2.83 -9.04 1.81
CA ILE A 112 2.31 -9.59 0.57
C ILE A 112 3.24 -9.20 -0.57
N TRP A 113 3.78 -10.21 -1.26
CA TRP A 113 4.49 -10.00 -2.52
C TRP A 113 3.57 -10.35 -3.68
N PHE A 114 2.89 -9.36 -4.24
CA PHE A 114 2.00 -9.52 -5.37
C PHE A 114 2.71 -9.09 -6.65
N ASP A 115 3.19 -10.06 -7.43
CA ASP A 115 3.79 -9.76 -8.74
C ASP A 115 2.68 -9.26 -9.69
N TYR A 116 2.49 -7.94 -9.72
CA TYR A 116 1.41 -7.33 -10.47
C TYR A 116 1.50 -7.68 -11.97
N HIS A 117 2.71 -7.70 -12.53
CA HIS A 117 2.91 -7.94 -13.96
C HIS A 117 2.58 -9.39 -14.33
N GLU A 118 3.02 -10.37 -13.53
CA GLU A 118 2.70 -11.77 -13.78
C GLU A 118 1.19 -12.01 -13.66
N GLN A 119 0.56 -11.47 -12.61
CA GLN A 119 -0.86 -11.64 -12.34
C GLN A 119 -1.74 -10.93 -13.37
N SER A 120 -1.31 -9.78 -13.92
CA SER A 120 -2.07 -9.11 -14.98
C SER A 120 -2.06 -9.88 -16.30
N ARG A 121 -1.09 -10.78 -16.53
CA ARG A 121 -1.04 -11.63 -17.72
C ARG A 121 -1.93 -12.87 -17.62
N THR A 122 -2.29 -13.31 -16.41
CA THR A 122 -3.11 -14.52 -16.22
C THR A 122 -4.59 -14.32 -16.55
N ILE A 123 -5.03 -13.06 -16.62
CA ILE A 123 -6.42 -12.72 -16.93
C ILE A 123 -6.48 -11.76 -18.12
N LYS A 124 -7.36 -12.05 -19.08
CA LYS A 124 -7.57 -11.21 -20.27
C LYS A 124 -8.94 -10.54 -20.19
N ASN A 125 -9.10 -9.38 -20.84
CA ASN A 125 -10.35 -8.62 -20.93
C ASN A 125 -10.86 -8.04 -19.61
N PHE A 126 -9.96 -7.77 -18.67
CA PHE A 126 -10.27 -7.06 -17.43
C PHE A 126 -9.62 -5.69 -17.46
N SER A 127 -10.32 -4.65 -16.98
CA SER A 127 -9.66 -3.39 -16.65
C SER A 127 -8.64 -3.62 -15.51
N ALA A 128 -7.67 -2.71 -15.36
CA ALA A 128 -6.71 -2.80 -14.27
C ALA A 128 -7.38 -2.87 -12.89
N GLU A 129 -8.46 -2.10 -12.69
CA GLU A 129 -9.25 -2.13 -11.46
C GLU A 129 -9.93 -3.49 -11.24
N GLN A 130 -10.60 -4.04 -12.27
CA GLN A 130 -11.29 -5.33 -12.16
C GLN A 130 -10.30 -6.47 -11.91
N PHE A 131 -9.13 -6.43 -12.55
CA PHE A 131 -8.03 -7.36 -12.32
C PHE A 131 -7.59 -7.33 -10.85
N VAL A 132 -7.27 -6.15 -10.31
CA VAL A 132 -6.83 -6.01 -8.91
C VAL A 132 -7.94 -6.43 -7.97
N GLN A 133 -9.18 -6.04 -8.22
CA GLN A 133 -10.33 -6.45 -7.41
C GLN A 133 -10.41 -7.97 -7.30
N LYS A 134 -10.34 -8.68 -8.43
CA LYS A 134 -10.49 -10.13 -8.49
C LYS A 134 -9.28 -10.90 -7.95
N LEU A 135 -8.07 -10.56 -8.40
CA LEU A 135 -6.87 -11.35 -8.13
C LEU A 135 -6.12 -10.92 -6.86
N PHE A 136 -6.41 -9.72 -6.33
CA PHE A 136 -5.76 -9.19 -5.13
C PHE A 136 -6.74 -8.97 -3.97
N ILE A 137 -7.83 -8.23 -4.17
CA ILE A 137 -8.76 -7.89 -3.07
C ILE A 137 -9.63 -9.08 -2.65
N GLU A 138 -10.17 -9.82 -3.62
CA GLU A 138 -11.08 -10.97 -3.39
C GLU A 138 -10.36 -12.29 -3.20
N ASN A 139 -9.06 -12.33 -3.47
CA ASN A 139 -8.27 -13.54 -3.37
C ASN A 139 -8.03 -13.93 -1.91
N VAL A 140 -8.54 -15.10 -1.53
CA VAL A 140 -8.47 -15.67 -0.17
C VAL A 140 -7.04 -15.88 0.35
N GLN A 141 -6.05 -15.92 -0.54
CA GLN A 141 -4.63 -16.03 -0.16
C GLN A 141 -4.12 -14.74 0.50
N TYR A 142 -4.74 -13.60 0.22
CA TYR A 142 -4.33 -12.32 0.76
C TYR A 142 -5.33 -11.82 1.80
N PRO A 143 -4.89 -11.44 3.01
CA PRO A 143 -5.79 -11.02 4.09
C PRO A 143 -6.31 -9.59 3.89
N ILE A 144 -6.55 -9.13 2.66
CA ILE A 144 -6.87 -7.73 2.36
C ILE A 144 -8.19 -7.31 3.02
N LYS A 145 -9.28 -8.04 2.77
CA LYS A 145 -10.60 -7.74 3.37
C LYS A 145 -10.55 -7.84 4.89
N GLU A 146 -9.93 -8.90 5.42
CA GLU A 146 -9.72 -9.06 6.86
C GLU A 146 -8.99 -7.85 7.46
N ARG A 147 -7.89 -7.41 6.84
CA ARG A 147 -7.09 -6.27 7.29
C ARG A 147 -7.84 -4.95 7.14
N LEU A 148 -8.66 -4.77 6.11
CA LEU A 148 -9.53 -3.60 5.95
C LEU A 148 -10.50 -3.47 7.14
N HIS A 149 -11.14 -4.57 7.54
CA HIS A 149 -12.05 -4.58 8.69
C HIS A 149 -11.30 -4.37 10.02
N GLN A 150 -10.16 -5.03 10.22
CA GLN A 150 -9.38 -4.93 11.47
C GLN A 150 -8.72 -3.56 11.67
N GLN A 151 -8.14 -3.00 10.61
CA GLN A 151 -7.46 -1.71 10.66
C GLN A 151 -8.47 -0.55 10.62
N GLY A 152 -9.61 -0.75 9.96
CA GLY A 152 -10.69 0.23 9.89
C GLY A 152 -10.26 1.56 9.25
N PHE A 153 -11.07 2.58 9.49
CA PHE A 153 -10.87 3.94 9.02
C PHE A 153 -11.36 4.92 10.08
N PHE A 154 -11.01 6.20 9.93
CA PHE A 154 -11.50 7.24 10.81
C PHE A 154 -12.94 7.62 10.46
N THR A 155 -13.81 7.78 11.47
CA THR A 155 -15.13 8.40 11.30
C THR A 155 -15.45 9.35 12.45
N TRP A 156 -16.13 10.42 12.10
CA TRP A 156 -16.70 11.41 13.01
C TRP A 156 -18.14 11.67 12.60
N MET A 157 -19.07 11.62 13.56
CA MET A 157 -20.49 11.92 13.33
C MET A 157 -21.05 12.56 14.59
N ASN A 158 -22.10 13.37 14.48
CA ASN A 158 -22.85 13.91 15.63
C ASN A 158 -21.93 14.53 16.71
N GLY A 159 -20.90 15.28 16.29
CA GLY A 159 -19.95 15.92 17.21
C GLY A 159 -19.01 14.97 17.97
N SER A 160 -18.91 13.70 17.61
CA SER A 160 -18.06 12.73 18.30
C SER A 160 -17.31 11.79 17.36
N LYS A 161 -16.19 11.25 17.85
CA LYS A 161 -15.35 10.28 17.14
C LYS A 161 -15.93 8.87 17.31
N TYR A 162 -16.30 8.25 16.19
CA TYR A 162 -16.86 6.89 16.18
C TYR A 162 -15.79 5.82 15.95
N SER A 163 -14.81 6.10 15.09
CA SER A 163 -13.73 5.15 14.81
C SER A 163 -12.42 5.85 14.48
N THR A 164 -11.32 5.13 14.68
CA THR A 164 -9.98 5.52 14.27
C THR A 164 -9.35 4.40 13.46
N GLN A 165 -8.59 4.75 12.44
CA GLN A 165 -7.75 3.80 11.73
C GLN A 165 -6.62 3.30 12.66
N LYS A 166 -6.44 1.99 12.75
CA LYS A 166 -5.50 1.30 13.65
C LYS A 166 -4.30 0.69 12.91
N GLY A 167 -4.22 0.90 11.61
CA GLY A 167 -3.18 0.35 10.76
C GLY A 167 -3.24 0.92 9.35
N VAL A 168 -2.17 0.74 8.58
CA VAL A 168 -2.10 1.20 7.18
C VAL A 168 -1.61 0.10 6.25
N PHE A 169 -2.07 0.22 5.01
CA PHE A 169 -1.52 -0.49 3.87
C PHE A 169 -0.31 0.30 3.40
N ARG A 170 0.88 -0.28 3.52
CA ARG A 170 2.12 0.29 2.99
C ARG A 170 2.44 -0.41 1.68
N MET A 171 2.56 0.35 0.59
CA MET A 171 2.91 -0.23 -0.69
C MET A 171 4.15 0.39 -1.31
N ASN A 172 4.78 -0.42 -2.16
CA ASN A 172 5.91 -0.03 -2.95
C ASN A 172 5.85 -0.75 -4.31
N CYS A 173 6.54 -0.15 -5.26
CA CYS A 173 6.80 -0.70 -6.58
C CYS A 173 8.11 -0.10 -7.06
N ILE A 174 8.76 -0.74 -8.03
CA ILE A 174 9.89 -0.16 -8.74
C ILE A 174 9.37 0.39 -10.06
N ASP A 175 9.78 1.62 -10.38
CA ASP A 175 9.62 2.28 -11.68
C ASP A 175 8.19 2.38 -12.26
N CYS A 176 7.13 2.11 -11.49
CA CYS A 176 5.76 2.23 -11.98
C CYS A 176 4.77 2.81 -10.96
N LEU A 177 4.41 4.07 -11.22
CA LEU A 177 3.35 4.76 -10.50
C LEU A 177 1.99 4.09 -10.72
N ASP A 178 1.69 3.68 -11.95
CA ASP A 178 0.37 3.15 -12.35
C ASP A 178 -0.01 1.88 -11.58
N ARG A 179 0.95 0.95 -11.39
CA ARG A 179 0.75 -0.27 -10.58
C ARG A 179 0.28 0.08 -9.17
N THR A 180 0.97 1.03 -8.51
CA THR A 180 0.57 1.46 -7.16
C THR A 180 -0.77 2.19 -7.18
N ASN A 181 -1.01 3.08 -8.14
CA ASN A 181 -2.24 3.87 -8.24
C ASN A 181 -3.47 2.97 -8.43
N ASN A 182 -3.38 1.93 -9.27
CA ASN A 182 -4.45 0.97 -9.48
C ASN A 182 -4.79 0.16 -8.21
N VAL A 183 -3.76 -0.27 -7.46
CA VAL A 183 -3.97 -0.97 -6.20
C VAL A 183 -4.56 -0.04 -5.13
N GLN A 184 -4.11 1.22 -5.07
CA GLN A 184 -4.67 2.22 -4.16
C GLN A 184 -6.14 2.52 -4.47
N LEU A 185 -6.49 2.68 -5.75
CA LEU A 185 -7.86 2.88 -6.19
C LEU A 185 -8.74 1.68 -5.80
N ALA A 186 -8.30 0.44 -6.05
CA ALA A 186 -9.08 -0.74 -5.68
C ALA A 186 -9.33 -0.82 -4.17
N ILE A 187 -8.30 -0.59 -3.34
CA ILE A 187 -8.45 -0.50 -1.87
C ILE A 187 -9.41 0.64 -1.50
N GLY A 188 -9.22 1.83 -2.10
CA GLY A 188 -10.04 3.01 -1.87
C GLY A 188 -11.52 2.81 -2.20
N SER A 189 -11.84 2.11 -3.29
CA SER A 189 -13.21 1.77 -3.70
C SER A 189 -13.90 0.86 -2.67
N ASN A 190 -13.19 -0.13 -2.13
CA ASN A 190 -13.71 -1.00 -1.09
C ASN A 190 -13.93 -0.23 0.21
N VAL A 191 -12.96 0.60 0.61
CA VAL A 191 -13.06 1.44 1.81
C VAL A 191 -14.19 2.45 1.68
N LEU A 192 -14.34 3.12 0.54
CA LEU A 192 -15.41 4.09 0.33
C LEU A 192 -16.79 3.46 0.53
N SER A 193 -16.98 2.24 0.03
CA SER A 193 -18.22 1.48 0.27
C SER A 193 -18.46 1.24 1.76
N MET A 194 -17.43 0.84 2.50
CA MET A 194 -17.50 0.67 3.97
C MET A 194 -17.76 2.00 4.70
N GLN A 195 -17.16 3.09 4.23
CA GLN A 195 -17.34 4.44 4.80
C GLN A 195 -18.77 4.93 4.62
N LEU A 196 -19.36 4.78 3.43
CA LEU A 196 -20.75 5.17 3.17
C LEU A 196 -21.72 4.40 4.07
N GLN A 197 -21.48 3.10 4.23
CA GLN A 197 -22.27 2.26 5.14
C GLN A 197 -22.12 2.73 6.60
N ALA A 198 -20.90 2.98 7.07
CA ALA A 198 -20.64 3.46 8.43
C ALA A 198 -21.26 4.83 8.71
N LEU A 199 -21.25 5.72 7.71
CA LEU A 199 -21.87 7.05 7.77
C LEU A 199 -23.39 7.04 7.52
N ARG A 200 -23.98 5.87 7.28
CA ARG A 200 -25.41 5.68 6.96
C ARG A 200 -25.86 6.56 5.78
N LYS A 201 -24.99 6.73 4.79
CA LYS A 201 -25.28 7.49 3.57
C LYS A 201 -25.75 6.55 2.48
N GLN A 202 -26.97 6.76 2.00
CA GLN A 202 -27.46 6.10 0.80
C GLN A 202 -27.07 6.95 -0.41
N CYS A 203 -26.27 6.37 -1.29
CA CYS A 203 -25.83 6.99 -2.53
C CYS A 203 -25.87 5.95 -3.64
N ASN A 204 -26.03 6.40 -4.87
CA ASN A 204 -25.85 5.53 -6.02
C ASN A 204 -24.35 5.17 -6.12
N SER A 205 -24.04 3.90 -5.86
CA SER A 205 -22.67 3.38 -5.81
C SER A 205 -21.92 3.59 -7.13
N TYR A 206 -22.62 3.53 -8.27
CA TYR A 206 -22.02 3.75 -9.58
C TYR A 206 -21.45 5.16 -9.71
N TYR A 207 -22.26 6.20 -9.46
CA TYR A 207 -21.81 7.59 -9.60
C TYR A 207 -20.68 7.96 -8.64
N ILE A 208 -20.75 7.45 -7.40
CA ILE A 208 -19.71 7.73 -6.39
C ILE A 208 -18.38 7.05 -6.76
N LEU A 209 -18.42 5.79 -7.19
CA LEU A 209 -17.22 5.09 -7.63
C LEU A 209 -16.64 5.69 -8.92
N ASP A 210 -17.49 6.15 -9.84
CA ASP A 210 -17.04 6.85 -11.05
C ASP A 210 -16.34 8.18 -10.71
N GLY A 211 -16.92 8.97 -9.81
CA GLY A 211 -16.28 10.17 -9.27
C GLY A 211 -14.94 9.87 -8.60
N LEU A 212 -14.87 8.79 -7.81
CA LEU A 212 -13.63 8.32 -7.19
C LEU A 212 -12.56 8.00 -8.24
N ARG A 213 -12.92 7.25 -9.30
CA ARG A 213 -12.00 6.94 -10.41
C ARG A 213 -11.47 8.21 -11.05
N GLY A 214 -12.33 9.18 -11.34
CA GLY A 214 -11.93 10.47 -11.90
C GLY A 214 -10.92 11.23 -11.03
N ILE A 215 -11.09 11.18 -9.70
CA ILE A 215 -10.12 11.78 -8.76
C ILE A 215 -8.78 11.01 -8.79
N TRP A 216 -8.81 9.69 -8.82
CA TRP A 216 -7.59 8.86 -8.83
C TRP A 216 -6.80 8.93 -10.13
N VAL A 217 -7.46 9.13 -11.27
CA VAL A 217 -6.79 9.44 -12.55
C VAL A 217 -6.02 10.75 -12.43
N LYS A 218 -6.67 11.81 -11.95
CA LYS A 218 -6.01 13.12 -11.72
C LYS A 218 -4.86 13.01 -10.72
N ASN A 219 -5.04 12.26 -9.63
CA ASN A 219 -4.00 12.02 -8.64
C ASN A 219 -2.77 11.35 -9.27
N GLY A 220 -2.99 10.30 -10.08
CA GLY A 220 -1.93 9.63 -10.84
C GLY A 220 -1.18 10.59 -11.75
N ASP A 221 -1.90 11.42 -12.52
CA ASP A 221 -1.31 12.43 -13.40
C ASP A 221 -0.45 13.45 -12.64
N HIS A 222 -0.96 13.97 -11.53
CA HIS A 222 -0.23 14.94 -10.71
C HIS A 222 1.04 14.35 -10.11
N ILE A 223 0.97 13.11 -9.62
CA ILE A 223 2.16 12.43 -9.09
C ILE A 223 3.15 12.14 -10.21
N SER A 224 2.70 11.70 -11.38
CA SER A 224 3.58 11.43 -12.52
C SER A 224 4.40 12.65 -12.90
N ARG A 225 3.75 13.83 -12.97
CA ARG A 225 4.43 15.09 -13.29
C ARG A 225 5.55 15.43 -12.30
N ILE A 226 5.40 15.07 -11.03
CA ILE A 226 6.44 15.28 -10.00
C ILE A 226 7.65 14.36 -10.24
N TYR A 227 7.43 13.13 -10.69
CA TYR A 227 8.49 12.13 -10.84
C TYR A 227 9.21 12.19 -12.19
N THR A 228 8.47 12.37 -13.29
CA THR A 228 9.01 12.25 -14.65
C THR A 228 8.89 13.54 -15.45
N GLY A 229 8.25 14.59 -14.91
CA GLY A 229 7.95 15.82 -15.65
C GLY A 229 6.79 15.68 -16.64
N THR A 230 6.20 14.49 -16.79
CA THR A 230 5.09 14.21 -17.71
C THR A 230 3.87 13.68 -16.96
N GLY A 231 2.66 13.88 -17.51
CA GLY A 231 1.46 13.19 -17.01
C GLY A 231 1.61 11.67 -17.03
N ALA A 232 0.73 10.95 -16.33
CA ALA A 232 0.76 9.49 -16.38
C ALA A 232 0.51 9.05 -17.81
N LEU A 233 1.08 7.91 -18.23
CA LEU A 233 0.88 7.40 -19.59
C LEU A 233 -0.62 7.17 -19.79
N GLY A 234 -1.23 8.04 -20.58
CA GLY A 234 -2.66 8.30 -20.51
C GLY A 234 -3.54 7.06 -20.67
N GLN A 235 -4.52 6.93 -19.78
CA GLN A 235 -5.85 6.52 -20.22
C GLN A 235 -6.32 7.60 -21.20
N LYS A 236 -5.98 7.47 -22.49
CA LYS A 236 -6.63 8.26 -23.53
C LYS A 236 -8.11 7.92 -23.46
N SER A 237 -8.90 8.90 -23.04
CA SER A 237 -10.33 8.94 -23.25
C SER A 237 -10.60 8.59 -24.71
N LYS A 238 -11.25 7.46 -24.94
CA LYS A 238 -12.10 7.25 -26.09
C LYS A 238 -13.51 7.17 -25.56
#